data_AF-A0A939PB63-F1
#
_entry.id   AF-A0A939PB63-F1
#
_cell.length_a   1.000
_cell.length_b   1.000
_cell.length_c   1.000
_cell.angle_alpha   90.00
_cell.angle_beta   90.00
_cell.angle_gamma   90.00
#
_symmetry.space_group_name_H-M   'P 1'
#
loop_
_entity.id
_entity.type
_entity.pdbx_description
1 polymer ?
#
loop_
_entity_poly.entity_id
_entity_poly.type
_entity_poly.pdbx_seq_one_letter_code
_entity_poly.pdbx_strand_id
1 'polypeptide(L)'
;MDESKLPGDLTCDDASLNLFLRWYHDASNPNNGKPHGTNGTIVLRRNLRNFFKWVEKETGAPNPITAGEVNLYVPRKTRPKVLPVTFLRELIDSCRPTGKKRTFTDYRDEALIGCLLEGMRAAEVLSMAPEDVPPLDNPIITVTPKKGARQWDDESGRQIWLEIDTVRALHAYLRVRAEHPLADEHPGRLWLGNSPLPLEYNGLRLMLTRRCKRLGYGDHATSHMFRHTFSHLFLDNGGSLNDLGEHNG
;
A
#
# COMPACT_ATOMS: atom_id res chain seq x y z
N MET A 1 16.99 -7.17 -28.10
CA MET A 1 18.26 -6.41 -28.19
C MET A 1 19.33 -7.45 -28.41
N ASP A 2 20.04 -7.36 -29.53
CA ASP A 2 21.24 -8.15 -29.80
C ASP A 2 22.37 -7.64 -28.89
N GLU A 3 22.91 -8.52 -28.06
CA GLU A 3 23.89 -8.23 -27.00
C GLU A 3 25.28 -7.85 -27.54
N SER A 4 25.52 -7.97 -28.86
CA SER A 4 26.81 -7.69 -29.49
C SER A 4 27.21 -6.20 -29.56
N LYS A 5 26.40 -5.28 -29.02
CA LYS A 5 26.60 -3.82 -29.16
C LYS A 5 26.47 -3.01 -27.87
N LEU A 6 26.92 -3.53 -26.72
CA LEU A 6 27.17 -2.69 -25.54
C LEU A 6 28.67 -2.34 -25.48
N PRO A 7 29.12 -1.23 -26.11
CA PRO A 7 30.52 -0.82 -26.04
C PRO A 7 30.78 -0.17 -24.67
N GLY A 8 31.10 -0.98 -23.67
CA GLY A 8 31.48 -0.47 -22.36
C GLY A 8 31.95 -1.56 -21.42
N ASP A 9 32.98 -1.25 -20.64
CA ASP A 9 33.35 -2.05 -19.47
C ASP A 9 32.26 -1.92 -18.41
N LEU A 10 31.58 -3.03 -18.12
CA LEU A 10 30.50 -3.11 -17.12
C LEU A 10 31.02 -3.53 -15.73
N THR A 11 32.33 -3.68 -15.58
CA THR A 11 32.97 -4.01 -14.30
C THR A 11 33.10 -2.77 -13.41
N CYS A 12 33.20 -2.99 -12.11
CA CYS A 12 33.30 -1.93 -11.11
C CYS A 12 34.03 -2.49 -9.89
N ASP A 13 35.02 -1.77 -9.37
CA ASP A 13 35.65 -2.09 -8.10
C ASP A 13 34.78 -1.64 -6.90
N ASP A 14 35.08 -2.18 -5.72
CA ASP A 14 34.31 -1.93 -4.50
C ASP A 14 34.47 -0.49 -3.97
N ALA A 15 35.61 0.16 -4.17
CA ALA A 15 35.84 1.55 -3.78
C ALA A 15 34.96 2.51 -4.62
N SER A 16 34.92 2.31 -5.94
CA SER A 16 34.08 3.04 -6.88
C SER A 16 32.59 2.84 -6.55
N LEU A 17 32.18 1.60 -6.28
CA LEU A 17 30.82 1.30 -5.86
C LEU A 17 30.46 1.96 -4.52
N ASN A 18 31.39 2.01 -3.57
CA ASN A 18 31.21 2.68 -2.29
C ASN A 18 31.04 4.19 -2.44
N LEU A 19 31.85 4.84 -3.29
CA LEU A 19 31.69 6.26 -3.61
C LEU A 19 30.34 6.54 -4.25
N PHE A 20 29.93 5.70 -5.20
CA PHE A 20 28.61 5.81 -5.83
C PHE A 20 27.46 5.66 -4.83
N LEU A 21 27.51 4.66 -3.94
CA LEU A 21 26.46 4.47 -2.93
C LEU A 21 26.39 5.63 -1.93
N ARG A 22 27.53 6.23 -1.57
CA ARG A 22 27.58 7.43 -0.72
C ARG A 22 26.98 8.64 -1.42
N TRP A 23 27.39 8.88 -2.67
CA TRP A 23 26.78 9.93 -3.49
C TRP A 23 25.27 9.72 -3.61
N TYR A 24 24.82 8.51 -3.92
CA TYR A 24 23.40 8.20 -4.09
C TYR A 24 22.62 8.42 -2.78
N HIS A 25 23.20 8.05 -1.64
CA HIS A 25 22.60 8.27 -0.33
C HIS A 25 22.23 9.74 -0.10
N ASP A 26 23.12 10.65 -0.48
CA ASP A 26 22.97 12.09 -0.25
C ASP A 26 22.30 12.83 -1.43
N ALA A 27 22.31 12.22 -2.62
CA ALA A 27 21.71 12.77 -3.82
C ALA A 27 20.21 12.97 -3.66
N SER A 28 19.72 14.09 -4.22
CA SER A 28 18.31 14.44 -4.19
C SER A 28 17.49 13.52 -5.08
N ASN A 29 16.44 12.93 -4.51
CA ASN A 29 15.50 12.09 -5.22
C ASN A 29 14.62 12.97 -6.12
N PRO A 30 14.58 12.71 -7.44
CA PRO A 30 13.85 13.56 -8.38
C PRO A 30 12.34 13.59 -8.12
N ASN A 31 11.78 12.60 -7.42
CA ASN A 31 10.34 12.53 -7.16
C ASN A 31 9.88 13.43 -6.01
N ASN A 32 10.77 13.80 -5.08
CA ASN A 32 10.37 14.52 -3.87
C ASN A 32 11.39 15.54 -3.35
N GLY A 33 12.53 15.70 -4.03
CA GLY A 33 13.58 16.67 -3.68
C GLY A 33 14.37 16.34 -2.41
N LYS A 34 14.09 15.23 -1.73
CA LYS A 34 14.79 14.79 -0.50
C LYS A 34 15.91 13.82 -0.84
N PRO A 35 16.97 13.71 -0.02
CA PRO A 35 17.99 12.68 -0.18
C PRO A 35 17.37 11.28 -0.27
N HIS A 36 17.93 10.38 -1.11
CA HIS A 36 17.48 8.98 -1.15
C HIS A 36 17.61 8.29 0.21
N GLY A 37 18.65 8.64 0.96
CA GLY A 37 18.90 8.18 2.31
C GLY A 37 19.12 6.67 2.40
N THR A 38 19.11 6.16 3.63
CA THR A 38 19.46 4.77 3.95
C THR A 38 18.57 3.75 3.22
N ASN A 39 17.25 3.90 3.27
CA ASN A 39 16.34 2.93 2.68
C ASN A 39 16.44 2.90 1.15
N GLY A 40 16.55 4.06 0.50
CA GLY A 40 16.75 4.13 -0.94
C GLY A 40 18.05 3.44 -1.36
N THR A 41 19.13 3.71 -0.62
CA THR A 41 20.46 3.12 -0.88
C THR A 41 20.48 1.61 -0.70
N ILE A 42 19.77 1.07 0.29
CA ILE A 42 19.62 -0.38 0.50
C ILE A 42 18.90 -1.04 -0.68
N VAL A 43 17.80 -0.43 -1.14
CA VAL A 43 17.04 -0.95 -2.29
C VAL A 43 17.90 -0.93 -3.55
N LEU A 44 18.62 0.17 -3.80
CA LEU A 44 19.54 0.27 -4.92
C LEU A 44 20.63 -0.81 -4.85
N ARG A 45 21.32 -0.94 -3.71
CA ARG A 45 22.34 -1.97 -3.51
C ARG A 45 21.80 -3.38 -3.75
N ARG A 46 20.57 -3.68 -3.31
CA ARG A 46 19.92 -4.98 -3.58
C ARG A 46 19.71 -5.20 -5.07
N ASN A 47 19.30 -4.18 -5.82
CA ASN A 47 19.13 -4.28 -7.26
C ASN A 47 20.49 -4.43 -7.98
N LEU A 48 21.51 -3.66 -7.56
CA LEU A 48 22.87 -3.78 -8.09
C LEU A 48 23.46 -5.16 -7.84
N ARG A 49 23.12 -5.83 -6.73
CA ARG A 49 23.56 -7.22 -6.48
C ARG A 49 23.11 -8.17 -7.59
N ASN A 50 21.86 -8.03 -8.04
CA ASN A 50 21.34 -8.86 -9.13
C ASN A 50 22.01 -8.52 -10.46
N PHE A 51 22.26 -7.23 -10.71
CA PHE A 51 22.99 -6.77 -11.89
C PHE A 51 24.43 -7.31 -11.93
N PHE A 52 25.20 -7.14 -10.86
CA PHE A 52 26.58 -7.64 -10.80
C PHE A 52 26.68 -9.16 -10.77
N LYS A 53 25.66 -9.86 -10.27
CA LYS A 53 25.56 -11.32 -10.42
C LYS A 53 25.41 -11.73 -11.89
N TRP A 54 24.67 -10.95 -12.68
CA TRP A 54 24.59 -11.16 -14.12
C TRP A 54 25.92 -10.83 -14.81
N VAL A 55 26.54 -9.69 -14.48
CA VAL A 55 27.87 -9.32 -15.03
C VAL A 55 28.91 -10.40 -14.75
N GLU A 56 29.00 -10.88 -13.51
CA GLU A 56 29.91 -11.97 -13.11
C GLU A 56 29.72 -13.23 -13.96
N LYS A 57 28.46 -13.57 -14.27
CA LYS A 57 28.15 -14.72 -15.12
C LYS A 57 28.57 -14.51 -16.59
N GLU A 58 28.35 -13.32 -17.14
CA GLU A 58 28.62 -13.04 -18.56
C GLU A 58 30.08 -12.70 -18.85
N THR A 59 30.79 -12.05 -17.91
CA THR A 59 32.16 -11.55 -18.12
C THR A 59 33.21 -12.27 -17.29
N GLY A 60 32.81 -13.05 -16.28
CA GLY A 60 33.72 -13.67 -15.31
C GLY A 60 34.35 -12.68 -14.32
N ALA A 61 34.00 -11.40 -14.39
CA ALA A 61 34.50 -10.38 -13.46
C ALA A 61 33.92 -10.59 -12.06
N PRO A 62 34.71 -10.41 -10.98
CA PRO A 62 34.23 -10.62 -9.63
C PRO A 62 33.13 -9.62 -9.28
N ASN A 63 32.06 -10.09 -8.64
CA ASN A 63 30.98 -9.24 -8.18
C ASN A 63 31.44 -8.36 -6.99
N PRO A 64 31.51 -7.02 -7.13
CA PRO A 64 32.05 -6.15 -6.09
C PRO A 64 31.22 -6.16 -4.79
N ILE A 65 29.94 -6.53 -4.86
CA ILE A 65 29.05 -6.57 -3.68
C ILE A 65 29.29 -7.80 -2.80
N THR A 66 29.74 -8.91 -3.38
CA THR A 66 29.98 -10.17 -2.65
C THR A 66 31.45 -10.45 -2.44
N ALA A 67 32.32 -10.03 -3.36
CA ALA A 67 33.75 -10.26 -3.29
C ALA A 67 34.54 -9.10 -2.65
N GLY A 68 33.96 -7.89 -2.58
CA GLY A 68 34.61 -6.69 -2.04
C GLY A 68 34.00 -6.15 -0.74
N GLU A 69 34.59 -5.08 -0.20
CA GLU A 69 34.18 -4.45 1.05
C GLU A 69 33.18 -3.31 0.82
N VAL A 70 31.93 -3.67 0.48
CA VAL A 70 30.87 -2.67 0.22
C VAL A 70 30.16 -2.26 1.52
N ASN A 71 30.07 -0.94 1.74
CA ASN A 71 29.42 -0.33 2.90
C ASN A 71 27.99 -0.84 3.10
N LEU A 72 27.71 -1.26 4.34
CA LEU A 72 26.38 -1.68 4.77
C LEU A 72 25.60 -0.49 5.33
N TYR A 73 24.53 -0.12 4.65
CA TYR A 73 23.55 0.83 5.16
C TYR A 73 22.53 0.06 6.00
N VAL A 74 22.41 0.41 7.28
CA VAL A 74 21.50 -0.25 8.22
C VAL A 74 20.30 0.67 8.50
N PRO A 75 19.07 0.24 8.21
CA PRO A 75 17.89 1.04 8.57
C PRO A 75 17.83 1.24 10.07
N ARG A 76 17.55 2.46 10.52
CA ARG A 76 17.07 2.65 11.89
C ARG A 76 15.72 1.93 12.02
N LYS A 77 15.62 0.98 12.93
CA LYS A 77 14.34 0.33 13.26
C LYS A 77 13.42 1.37 13.90
N THR A 78 12.53 1.97 13.10
CA THR A 78 11.45 2.81 13.62
C THR A 78 10.25 1.92 13.90
N ARG A 79 9.62 2.05 15.08
CA ARG A 79 8.35 1.36 15.36
C ARG A 79 7.32 1.79 14.30
N PRO A 80 6.48 0.86 13.79
CA PRO A 80 5.38 1.22 12.91
C PRO A 80 4.54 2.31 13.56
N LYS A 81 4.18 3.35 12.80
CA LYS A 81 3.30 4.41 13.30
C LYS A 81 1.87 3.86 13.33
N VAL A 82 1.36 3.62 14.53
CA VAL A 82 -0.05 3.31 14.77
C VAL A 82 -0.86 4.59 14.86
N LEU A 83 -2.11 4.53 14.42
CA LEU A 83 -3.07 5.63 14.50
C LEU A 83 -3.78 5.58 15.86
N PRO A 84 -3.86 6.70 16.60
CA PRO A 84 -4.62 6.74 17.84
C PRO A 84 -6.11 6.46 17.61
N VAL A 85 -6.77 5.75 18.54
CA VAL A 85 -8.20 5.42 18.44
C VAL A 85 -9.07 6.68 18.37
N THR A 86 -8.70 7.75 19.07
CA THR A 86 -9.39 9.05 19.02
C THR A 86 -9.37 9.63 17.60
N PHE A 87 -8.21 9.62 16.95
CA PHE A 87 -8.06 10.05 15.56
C PHE A 87 -8.91 9.19 14.60
N LEU A 88 -8.95 7.86 14.80
CA LEU A 88 -9.76 6.98 13.96
C LEU A 88 -11.26 7.30 14.05
N ARG A 89 -11.75 7.58 15.26
CA ARG A 89 -13.15 8.01 15.48
C ARG A 89 -13.44 9.32 14.77
N GLU A 90 -12.61 10.34 15.00
CA GLU A 90 -12.73 11.64 14.33
C GLU A 90 -12.68 11.52 12.80
N LEU A 91 -11.87 10.61 12.28
CA LEU A 91 -11.75 10.35 10.84
C LEU A 91 -13.04 9.77 10.25
N ILE A 92 -13.65 8.77 10.90
CA ILE A 92 -14.95 8.21 10.50
C ILE A 92 -16.05 9.27 10.63
N ASP A 93 -16.10 10.00 11.75
CA ASP A 93 -17.10 11.04 11.99
C ASP A 93 -17.01 12.18 10.97
N SER A 94 -15.80 12.46 10.44
CA SER A 94 -15.62 13.41 9.35
C SER A 94 -16.37 13.02 8.06
N CYS A 95 -16.78 11.76 7.90
CA CYS A 95 -17.60 11.25 6.79
C CYS A 95 -19.11 11.40 7.06
N ARG A 96 -19.50 11.89 8.25
CA ARG A 96 -20.89 12.04 8.69
C ARG A 96 -21.14 13.49 9.13
N PRO A 97 -21.06 14.48 8.20
CA PRO A 97 -21.17 15.89 8.56
C PRO A 97 -22.51 16.22 9.25
N THR A 98 -22.44 16.79 10.44
CA THR A 98 -23.63 17.21 11.21
C THR A 98 -24.31 18.41 10.53
N GLY A 99 -25.64 18.38 10.42
CA GLY A 99 -26.43 19.47 9.86
C GLY A 99 -26.31 19.65 8.34
N LYS A 100 -25.67 18.71 7.62
CA LYS A 100 -25.57 18.71 6.16
C LYS A 100 -25.95 17.34 5.61
N LYS A 101 -26.52 17.33 4.40
CA LYS A 101 -26.74 16.08 3.67
C LYS A 101 -25.39 15.47 3.30
N ARG A 102 -25.23 14.17 3.55
CA ARG A 102 -24.05 13.41 3.14
C ARG A 102 -23.92 13.41 1.62
N THR A 103 -22.70 13.62 1.14
CA THR A 103 -22.37 13.56 -0.29
C THR A 103 -22.02 12.14 -0.73
N PHE A 104 -21.97 11.88 -2.05
CA PHE A 104 -21.46 10.62 -2.60
C PHE A 104 -20.09 10.24 -2.02
N THR A 105 -19.17 11.19 -1.94
CA THR A 105 -17.82 10.98 -1.40
C THR A 105 -17.83 10.69 0.09
N ASP A 106 -18.81 11.19 0.84
CA ASP A 106 -18.92 10.89 2.27
C ASP A 106 -19.29 9.43 2.53
N TYR A 107 -20.18 8.87 1.71
CA TYR A 107 -20.49 7.44 1.75
C TYR A 107 -19.31 6.59 1.28
N ARG A 108 -18.70 6.95 0.14
CA ARG A 108 -17.54 6.24 -0.40
C ARG A 108 -16.39 6.18 0.60
N ASP A 109 -16.03 7.33 1.15
CA ASP A 109 -14.85 7.44 1.98
C ASP A 109 -15.05 6.76 3.34
N GLU A 110 -16.26 6.80 3.92
CA GLU A 110 -16.60 6.03 5.13
C GLU A 110 -16.38 4.52 4.90
N ALA A 111 -16.95 3.98 3.82
CA ALA A 111 -16.81 2.57 3.49
C ALA A 111 -15.35 2.18 3.20
N LEU A 112 -14.60 3.02 2.47
CA LEU A 112 -13.16 2.82 2.23
C LEU A 112 -12.34 2.78 3.52
N ILE A 113 -12.60 3.73 4.43
CA ILE A 113 -11.89 3.80 5.71
C ILE A 113 -12.24 2.58 6.57
N GLY A 114 -13.50 2.16 6.59
CA GLY A 114 -13.95 0.92 7.23
C GLY A 114 -13.13 -0.28 6.74
N CYS A 115 -13.10 -0.54 5.43
CA CYS A 115 -12.32 -1.64 4.86
C CYS A 115 -10.82 -1.58 5.21
N LEU A 116 -10.22 -0.38 5.22
CA LEU A 116 -8.81 -0.22 5.60
C LEU A 116 -8.57 -0.55 7.08
N LEU A 117 -9.54 -0.27 7.95
CA LEU A 117 -9.48 -0.59 9.38
C LEU A 117 -9.52 -2.10 9.64
N GLU A 118 -10.11 -2.88 8.74
CA GLU A 118 -10.10 -4.35 8.76
C GLU A 118 -8.76 -4.94 8.27
N GLY A 119 -7.68 -4.15 8.28
CA GLY A 119 -6.34 -4.62 7.89
C GLY A 119 -6.17 -4.96 6.39
N MET A 120 -7.15 -4.65 5.55
CA MET A 120 -7.08 -4.86 4.10
C MET A 120 -5.98 -3.99 3.47
N ARG A 121 -5.28 -4.52 2.46
CA ARG A 121 -4.31 -3.71 1.70
C ARG A 121 -5.05 -2.74 0.80
N ALA A 122 -4.54 -1.52 0.63
CA ALA A 122 -5.13 -0.55 -0.30
C ALA A 122 -5.35 -1.11 -1.71
N ALA A 123 -4.43 -1.93 -2.21
CA ALA A 123 -4.58 -2.54 -3.53
C ALA A 123 -5.72 -3.56 -3.61
N GLU A 124 -5.98 -4.31 -2.52
CA GLU A 124 -7.07 -5.27 -2.42
C GLU A 124 -8.41 -4.54 -2.27
N VAL A 125 -8.46 -3.52 -1.41
CA VAL A 125 -9.64 -2.65 -1.29
C VAL A 125 -9.97 -2.05 -2.65
N LEU A 126 -9.01 -1.39 -3.31
CA LEU A 126 -9.22 -0.74 -4.61
C LEU A 126 -9.50 -1.71 -5.77
N SER A 127 -9.30 -3.02 -5.60
CA SER A 127 -9.70 -4.03 -6.59
C SER A 127 -11.11 -4.57 -6.42
N MET A 128 -11.78 -4.30 -5.28
CA MET A 128 -13.14 -4.77 -5.02
C MET A 128 -14.13 -4.38 -6.12
N ALA A 129 -15.05 -5.29 -6.40
CA ALA A 129 -16.22 -5.12 -7.24
C ALA A 129 -17.49 -5.05 -6.37
N PRO A 130 -18.62 -4.53 -6.89
CA PRO A 130 -19.89 -4.47 -6.15
C PRO A 130 -20.37 -5.82 -5.62
N GLU A 131 -20.16 -6.88 -6.39
CA GLU A 131 -20.51 -8.26 -6.07
C GLU A 131 -19.68 -8.86 -4.93
N ASP A 132 -18.51 -8.29 -4.63
CA ASP A 132 -17.67 -8.73 -3.51
C ASP A 132 -18.20 -8.23 -2.15
N VAL A 133 -19.15 -7.30 -2.12
CA VAL A 133 -19.69 -6.74 -0.87
C VAL A 133 -20.53 -7.80 -0.16
N PRO A 134 -20.13 -8.25 1.04
CA PRO A 134 -20.84 -9.31 1.72
C PRO A 134 -22.21 -8.85 2.23
N PRO A 135 -23.17 -9.77 2.40
CA PRO A 135 -24.43 -9.47 3.08
C PRO A 135 -24.20 -9.29 4.59
N LEU A 136 -25.17 -8.68 5.28
CA LEU A 136 -25.04 -8.35 6.71
C LEU A 136 -25.02 -9.59 7.63
N ASP A 137 -25.65 -10.68 7.21
CA ASP A 137 -25.76 -11.94 7.95
C ASP A 137 -24.54 -12.86 7.75
N ASN A 138 -23.70 -12.57 6.76
CA ASN A 138 -22.43 -13.25 6.53
C ASN A 138 -21.34 -12.22 6.16
N PRO A 139 -20.77 -11.49 7.14
CA PRO A 139 -19.88 -10.36 6.90
C PRO A 139 -18.44 -10.77 6.54
N ILE A 140 -18.28 -11.77 5.67
CA ILE A 140 -16.98 -12.30 5.24
C ILE A 140 -16.72 -11.88 3.80
N ILE A 141 -15.62 -11.19 3.57
CA ILE A 141 -15.14 -10.87 2.22
C ILE A 141 -13.92 -11.73 1.86
N THR A 142 -13.88 -12.21 0.63
CA THR A 142 -12.68 -12.87 0.07
C THR A 142 -11.88 -11.85 -0.72
N VAL A 143 -10.60 -11.66 -0.39
CA VAL A 143 -9.71 -10.78 -1.15
C VAL A 143 -8.51 -11.51 -1.73
N THR A 144 -8.24 -11.26 -3.00
CA THR A 144 -7.11 -11.86 -3.70
C THR A 144 -5.87 -10.97 -3.58
N PRO A 145 -4.78 -11.45 -2.94
CA PRO A 145 -3.55 -10.67 -2.84
C PRO A 145 -2.89 -10.52 -4.21
N LYS A 146 -2.71 -9.29 -4.72
CA LYS A 146 -1.93 -9.04 -5.95
C LYS A 146 -0.48 -9.57 -5.88
N LYS A 147 0.07 -9.74 -4.68
CA LYS A 147 1.37 -10.36 -4.44
C LYS A 147 1.13 -11.82 -4.02
N GLY A 148 1.24 -12.76 -4.97
CA GLY A 148 0.99 -14.18 -4.74
C GLY A 148 -0.01 -14.80 -5.72
N ALA A 149 -0.89 -14.00 -6.33
CA ALA A 149 -1.86 -14.43 -7.36
C ALA A 149 -1.26 -15.06 -8.63
N ARG A 150 0.07 -15.13 -8.77
CA ARG A 150 0.77 -15.82 -9.86
C ARG A 150 1.40 -17.17 -9.44
N GLN A 151 1.29 -17.54 -8.18
CA GLN A 151 1.90 -18.75 -7.61
C GLN A 151 0.88 -19.75 -7.07
N TRP A 152 -0.41 -19.44 -7.20
CA TRP A 152 -1.49 -20.34 -6.79
C TRP A 152 -2.41 -20.58 -7.97
N ASP A 153 -2.50 -21.85 -8.34
CA ASP A 153 -3.33 -22.44 -9.37
C ASP A 153 -4.79 -22.54 -8.89
N ASP A 154 -5.01 -22.28 -7.59
CA ASP A 154 -6.32 -22.12 -6.98
C ASP A 154 -6.65 -20.64 -6.76
N GLU A 155 -7.93 -20.33 -6.83
CA GLU A 155 -8.48 -19.00 -6.56
C GLU A 155 -8.48 -18.70 -5.04
N SER A 156 -7.46 -19.12 -4.28
CA SER A 156 -7.42 -18.93 -2.82
C SER A 156 -7.14 -17.48 -2.43
N GLY A 157 -8.19 -16.65 -2.51
CA GLY A 157 -8.23 -15.39 -1.78
C GLY A 157 -8.24 -15.63 -0.27
N ARG A 158 -7.73 -14.68 0.51
CA ARG A 158 -7.85 -14.72 1.98
C ARG A 158 -9.22 -14.21 2.40
N GLN A 159 -9.84 -14.87 3.37
CA GLN A 159 -11.10 -14.43 3.95
C GLN A 159 -10.86 -13.41 5.08
N ILE A 160 -11.66 -12.35 5.10
CA ILE A 160 -11.59 -11.28 6.10
C ILE A 160 -12.99 -11.10 6.68
N TRP A 161 -13.07 -11.18 8.00
CA TRP A 161 -14.27 -10.86 8.76
C TRP A 161 -14.36 -9.35 8.89
N LEU A 162 -15.43 -8.76 8.39
CA LEU A 162 -15.67 -7.32 8.48
C LEU A 162 -16.54 -7.04 9.70
N GLU A 163 -16.26 -5.94 10.39
CA GLU A 163 -17.19 -5.41 11.38
C GLU A 163 -18.53 -5.05 10.72
N ILE A 164 -19.63 -5.26 11.45
CA ILE A 164 -20.98 -5.02 10.92
C ILE A 164 -21.15 -3.56 10.47
N ASP A 165 -20.49 -2.61 11.15
CA ASP A 165 -20.53 -1.20 10.75
C ASP A 165 -19.77 -0.94 9.43
N THR A 166 -18.69 -1.67 9.15
CA THR A 166 -18.00 -1.65 7.85
C THR A 166 -18.93 -2.17 6.75
N VAL A 167 -19.63 -3.29 6.99
CA VAL A 167 -20.62 -3.83 6.03
C VAL A 167 -21.77 -2.86 5.81
N ARG A 168 -22.32 -2.25 6.88
CA ARG A 168 -23.36 -1.22 6.75
C ARG A 168 -22.91 -0.02 5.93
N ALA A 169 -21.68 0.45 6.13
CA ALA A 169 -21.10 1.54 5.35
C ALA A 169 -20.96 1.17 3.87
N LEU A 170 -20.51 -0.05 3.56
CA LEU A 170 -20.45 -0.57 2.19
C LEU A 170 -21.83 -0.61 1.52
N HIS A 171 -22.85 -1.13 2.21
CA HIS A 171 -24.22 -1.16 1.71
C HIS A 171 -24.81 0.26 1.52
N ALA A 172 -24.52 1.18 2.43
CA ALA A 172 -24.91 2.58 2.27
C ALA A 172 -24.25 3.23 1.05
N TYR A 173 -22.97 2.91 0.81
CA TYR A 173 -22.26 3.35 -0.38
C TYR A 173 -22.82 2.74 -1.66
N LEU A 174 -23.13 1.44 -1.69
CA LEU A 174 -23.71 0.79 -2.87
C LEU A 174 -25.01 1.46 -3.35
N ARG A 175 -25.87 1.88 -2.41
CA ARG A 175 -27.11 2.59 -2.74
C ARG A 175 -26.85 3.90 -3.49
N VAL A 176 -25.97 4.76 -2.98
CA VAL A 176 -25.63 6.03 -3.65
C VAL A 176 -24.73 5.83 -4.87
N ARG A 177 -24.00 4.71 -4.94
CA ARG A 177 -23.22 4.31 -6.11
C ARG A 177 -24.13 3.96 -7.28
N ALA A 178 -25.24 3.27 -7.06
CA ALA A 178 -26.17 2.90 -8.12
C ALA A 178 -26.74 4.10 -8.90
N GLU A 179 -26.81 5.27 -8.26
CA GLU A 179 -27.27 6.52 -8.89
C GLU A 179 -26.13 7.35 -9.54
N HIS A 180 -24.88 6.90 -9.41
CA HIS A 180 -23.73 7.66 -9.88
C HIS A 180 -23.51 7.46 -11.39
N PRO A 181 -23.27 8.51 -12.20
CA PRO A 181 -23.11 8.37 -13.66
C PRO A 181 -22.05 7.35 -14.09
N LEU A 182 -20.94 7.28 -13.35
CA LEU A 182 -19.85 6.33 -13.63
C LEU A 182 -20.13 4.87 -13.22
N ALA A 183 -21.29 4.58 -12.61
CA ALA A 183 -21.62 3.22 -12.18
C ALA A 183 -21.82 2.29 -13.40
N ASP A 184 -22.52 2.78 -14.42
CA ASP A 184 -22.76 2.03 -15.65
C ASP A 184 -21.52 1.99 -16.57
N GLU A 185 -20.67 3.02 -16.51
CA GLU A 185 -19.40 3.04 -17.24
C GLU A 185 -18.38 2.06 -16.65
N HIS A 186 -18.43 1.82 -15.33
CA HIS A 186 -17.48 0.98 -14.61
C HIS A 186 -18.18 -0.03 -13.68
N PRO A 187 -19.01 -0.94 -14.23
CA PRO A 187 -19.89 -1.81 -13.44
C PRO A 187 -19.11 -2.72 -12.48
N GLY A 188 -17.99 -3.30 -12.92
CA GLY A 188 -17.11 -4.15 -12.11
C GLY A 188 -16.14 -3.41 -11.18
N ARG A 189 -16.30 -2.11 -10.97
CA ARG A 189 -15.44 -1.31 -10.06
C ARG A 189 -16.27 -0.78 -8.91
N LEU A 190 -16.01 -1.25 -7.69
CA LEU A 190 -16.75 -0.77 -6.52
C LEU A 190 -16.51 0.73 -6.29
N TRP A 191 -15.24 1.16 -6.31
CA TRP A 191 -14.85 2.51 -5.92
C TRP A 191 -14.80 3.46 -7.11
N LEU A 192 -15.76 4.38 -7.18
CA LEU A 192 -15.78 5.41 -8.22
C LEU A 192 -15.06 6.69 -7.76
N GLY A 193 -14.33 7.31 -8.68
CA GLY A 193 -13.63 8.58 -8.47
C GLY A 193 -14.56 9.79 -8.58
N ASN A 194 -13.98 10.99 -8.49
CA ASN A 194 -14.65 12.26 -8.82
C ASN A 194 -14.32 12.73 -10.26
N SER A 195 -13.58 11.91 -11.00
CA SER A 195 -13.09 12.08 -12.37
C SER A 195 -13.73 10.94 -13.19
N PRO A 196 -13.77 10.96 -14.54
CA PRO A 196 -14.31 9.86 -15.36
C PRO A 196 -13.62 8.48 -15.20
N LEU A 197 -12.73 8.34 -14.22
CA LEU A 197 -12.01 7.11 -13.93
C LEU A 197 -12.36 6.60 -12.53
N PRO A 198 -12.34 5.27 -12.32
CA PRO A 198 -12.44 4.66 -11.00
C PRO A 198 -11.41 5.22 -10.03
N LEU A 199 -11.67 5.06 -8.73
CA LEU A 199 -10.73 5.48 -7.70
C LEU A 199 -9.46 4.61 -7.77
N GLU A 200 -8.31 5.26 -7.89
CA GLU A 200 -7.00 4.62 -7.85
C GLU A 200 -6.22 4.97 -6.59
N TYR A 201 -5.03 4.38 -6.44
CA TYR A 201 -4.18 4.55 -5.27
C TYR A 201 -3.86 6.01 -4.95
N ASN A 202 -3.56 6.83 -5.97
CA ASN A 202 -3.31 8.25 -5.75
C ASN A 202 -4.59 8.98 -5.29
N GLY A 203 -5.76 8.60 -5.81
CA GLY A 203 -7.05 9.10 -5.36
C GLY A 203 -7.33 8.77 -3.90
N LEU A 204 -7.07 7.54 -3.47
CA LEU A 204 -7.17 7.12 -2.07
C LEU A 204 -6.23 7.92 -1.17
N ARG A 205 -4.97 8.09 -1.57
CA ARG A 205 -3.99 8.90 -0.83
C ARG A 205 -4.47 10.34 -0.67
N LEU A 206 -4.89 10.99 -1.75
CA LEU A 206 -5.39 12.36 -1.71
C LEU A 206 -6.67 12.50 -0.89
N MET A 207 -7.55 11.50 -0.93
CA MET A 207 -8.74 11.43 -0.09
C MET A 207 -8.35 11.44 1.39
N LEU A 208 -7.50 10.51 1.84
CA LEU A 208 -7.03 10.44 3.23
C LEU A 208 -6.35 11.74 3.66
N THR A 209 -5.46 12.27 2.84
CA THR A 209 -4.80 13.57 3.08
C THR A 209 -5.80 14.70 3.28
N ARG A 210 -6.82 14.82 2.41
CA ARG A 210 -7.84 15.87 2.54
C ARG A 210 -8.62 15.74 3.84
N ARG A 211 -9.00 14.51 4.24
CA ARG A 211 -9.71 14.27 5.51
C ARG A 211 -8.84 14.62 6.72
N CYS A 212 -7.59 14.17 6.73
CA CYS A 212 -6.63 14.48 7.80
C CYS A 212 -6.39 15.99 7.94
N LYS A 213 -6.22 16.71 6.83
CA LYS A 213 -6.04 18.17 6.84
C LYS A 213 -7.24 18.90 7.42
N ARG A 214 -8.47 18.49 7.10
CA ARG A 214 -9.69 19.09 7.67
C ARG A 214 -9.78 18.93 9.18
N LEU A 215 -9.21 17.86 9.71
CA LEU A 215 -9.17 17.56 11.15
C LEU A 215 -7.94 18.15 11.86
N GLY A 216 -7.05 18.86 11.14
CA GLY A 216 -5.84 19.45 11.72
C GLY A 216 -4.64 18.50 11.84
N TYR A 217 -4.72 17.29 11.30
CA TYR A 217 -3.65 16.27 11.38
C TYR A 217 -2.68 16.27 10.17
N GLY A 218 -2.80 17.22 9.23
CA GLY A 218 -1.89 17.30 8.08
C GLY A 218 -1.92 16.04 7.19
N ASP A 219 -0.74 15.45 6.90
CA ASP A 219 -0.58 14.24 6.07
C ASP A 219 -0.38 12.96 6.90
N HIS A 220 -1.03 12.87 8.07
CA HIS A 220 -0.72 11.84 9.07
C HIS A 220 -1.21 10.41 8.77
N ALA A 221 -2.21 10.19 7.91
CA ALA A 221 -2.71 8.85 7.64
C ALA A 221 -2.29 8.36 6.26
N THR A 222 -1.66 7.18 6.21
CA THR A 222 -1.43 6.42 4.98
C THR A 222 -2.12 5.07 5.09
N SER A 223 -2.48 4.45 3.96
CA SER A 223 -3.14 3.13 3.95
C SER A 223 -2.37 2.05 4.71
N HIS A 224 -1.03 2.08 4.68
CA HIS A 224 -0.20 1.17 5.45
C HIS A 224 -0.32 1.35 6.96
N MET A 225 -0.56 2.58 7.44
CA MET A 225 -0.75 2.84 8.87
C MET A 225 -2.05 2.24 9.40
N PHE A 226 -3.12 2.17 8.60
CA PHE A 226 -4.35 1.47 8.99
C PHE A 226 -4.07 -0.01 9.27
N ARG A 227 -3.37 -0.67 8.35
CA ARG A 227 -2.99 -2.08 8.53
C ARG A 227 -2.09 -2.32 9.74
N HIS A 228 -1.12 -1.43 9.99
CA HIS A 228 -0.30 -1.50 11.19
C HIS A 228 -1.13 -1.30 12.46
N THR A 229 -2.10 -0.39 12.41
CA THR A 229 -3.02 -0.12 13.53
C THR A 229 -3.91 -1.32 13.80
N PHE A 230 -4.50 -1.94 12.76
CA PHE A 230 -5.25 -3.18 12.87
C PHE A 230 -4.41 -4.27 13.55
N SER A 231 -3.20 -4.51 13.05
CA SER A 231 -2.33 -5.56 13.59
C SER A 231 -1.97 -5.32 15.06
N HIS A 232 -1.77 -4.05 15.45
CA HIS A 232 -1.51 -3.67 16.83
C HIS A 232 -2.74 -3.90 17.72
N LEU A 233 -3.90 -3.41 17.31
CA LEU A 233 -5.16 -3.57 18.06
C LEU A 233 -5.57 -5.04 18.19
N PHE A 234 -5.38 -5.84 17.14
CA PHE A 234 -5.68 -7.27 17.16
C PHE A 234 -4.85 -8.01 18.22
N LEU A 235 -3.53 -7.73 18.28
CA LEU A 235 -2.65 -8.33 19.28
C LEU A 235 -2.94 -7.80 20.69
N ASP A 236 -3.19 -6.50 20.85
CA ASP A 236 -3.56 -5.91 22.14
C ASP A 236 -4.86 -6.50 22.70
N ASN A 237 -5.80 -6.87 21.83
CA ASN A 237 -7.05 -7.52 22.19
C ASN A 237 -6.92 -9.05 22.41
N GLY A 238 -5.71 -9.59 22.45
CA GLY A 238 -5.44 -10.99 22.75
C GLY A 238 -5.48 -11.95 21.55
N GLY A 239 -5.53 -11.43 20.33
CA GLY A 239 -5.39 -12.24 19.12
C GLY A 239 -4.00 -12.88 19.00
N SER A 240 -3.92 -14.08 18.41
CA SER A 240 -2.63 -14.77 18.27
C SER A 240 -1.84 -14.29 17.04
N LEU A 241 -0.51 -14.43 17.07
CA LEU A 241 0.34 -14.09 15.91
C LEU A 241 0.05 -14.97 14.69
N ASN A 242 -0.40 -16.21 14.90
CA ASN A 242 -0.78 -17.11 13.82
C ASN A 242 -2.07 -16.62 13.14
N ASP A 243 -3.11 -16.31 13.91
CA ASP A 243 -4.38 -15.80 13.38
C ASP A 243 -4.16 -14.46 12.67
N LEU A 244 -3.30 -13.60 13.23
CA LEU A 244 -2.92 -12.36 12.57
C LEU A 244 -2.17 -12.61 11.25
N GLY A 245 -1.32 -13.64 11.21
CA GLY A 245 -0.57 -14.05 10.03
C GLY A 245 -1.51 -14.53 8.91
N GLU A 246 -2.45 -15.41 9.23
CA GLU A 246 -3.49 -15.87 8.31
C GLU A 246 -4.38 -14.72 7.84
N HIS A 247 -4.83 -13.90 8.79
CA HIS A 247 -5.63 -12.73 8.49
C HIS A 247 -4.87 -11.81 7.55
N ASN A 248 -3.59 -11.53 7.79
CA ASN A 248 -2.77 -10.60 7.01
C ASN A 248 -2.32 -11.16 5.64
N GLY A 249 -2.13 -12.47 5.49
CA GLY A 249 -1.42 -13.07 4.36
C GLY A 249 -0.08 -12.38 4.11
#